data_AF-A0A2X0R7Y6-F1
#
_entry.id   AF-A0A2X0R7Y6-F1
#
_cell.length_a   1.000
_cell.length_b   1.000
_cell.length_c   1.000
_cell.angle_alpha   90.00
_cell.angle_beta   90.00
_cell.angle_gamma   90.00
#
_symmetry.space_group_name_H-M   'P 1'
#
loop_
_entity.id
_entity.type
_entity.pdbx_description
1 polymer ?
#
loop_
_entity_poly.entity_id
_entity_poly.type
_entity_poly.pdbx_seq_one_letter_code
_entity_poly.pdbx_strand_id
1 'polypeptide(L)'
;MKKNTKFYKFGLILSIFLVFLMSVSTIICSILSVNFVRISAALECFSIALLLFFFQKYGEQTVSKETDFWIPRKFGLGMSINPHTKASKRMTTFLICFLVFAGFLLIFL
;
A
#
# COMPACT_ATOMS: atom_id res chain seq x y z
N MET A 1 -16.09 11.18 14.41
CA MET A 1 -15.84 10.68 13.03
C MET A 1 -16.60 9.36 12.87
N LYS A 2 -17.64 9.29 12.01
CA LYS A 2 -18.40 8.04 11.79
C LYS A 2 -17.42 6.95 11.32
N LYS A 3 -17.41 5.79 11.97
CA LYS A 3 -16.62 4.63 11.53
C LYS A 3 -17.14 4.19 10.16
N ASN A 4 -16.42 4.52 9.09
CA ASN A 4 -16.80 4.13 7.73
C ASN A 4 -16.08 2.83 7.32
N THR A 5 -16.11 1.84 8.21
CA THR A 5 -15.30 0.61 8.12
C THR A 5 -15.60 -0.19 6.87
N LYS A 6 -16.85 -0.18 6.41
CA LYS A 6 -17.26 -0.83 5.15
C LYS A 6 -16.53 -0.25 3.94
N PHE A 7 -16.42 1.08 3.85
CA PHE A 7 -15.72 1.76 2.76
C PHE A 7 -14.24 1.39 2.74
N TYR A 8 -13.56 1.50 3.88
CA TYR A 8 -12.12 1.19 3.95
C TYR A 8 -11.83 -0.30 3.78
N LYS A 9 -12.73 -1.20 4.23
CA LYS A 9 -12.64 -2.63 3.96
C LYS A 9 -12.77 -2.94 2.47
N PHE A 10 -13.77 -2.36 1.81
CA PHE A 10 -13.99 -2.54 0.39
C PHE A 10 -12.82 -1.97 -0.43
N GLY A 11 -12.39 -0.75 -0.11
CA GLY A 11 -11.22 -0.13 -0.73
C GLY A 11 -9.94 -0.94 -0.53
N LEU A 12 -9.74 -1.54 0.65
CA LEU A 12 -8.62 -2.44 0.92
C LEU A 12 -8.66 -3.67 0.00
N ILE A 13 -9.81 -4.37 -0.06
CA ILE A 13 -9.98 -5.55 -0.94
C ILE A 13 -9.73 -5.17 -2.40
N LEU A 14 -10.31 -4.06 -2.86
CA LEU A 14 -10.12 -3.58 -4.22
C LEU A 14 -8.66 -3.23 -4.51
N SER A 15 -7.95 -2.61 -3.55
CA SER A 15 -6.53 -2.28 -3.71
C SER A 15 -5.63 -3.52 -3.76
N ILE A 16 -5.94 -4.57 -3.00
CA ILE A 16 -5.24 -5.86 -3.08
C ILE A 16 -5.44 -6.48 -4.48
N PHE A 17 -6.68 -6.49 -4.96
CA PHE A 17 -6.99 -6.99 -6.29
C PHE A 17 -6.28 -6.17 -7.38
N LEU A 18 -6.23 -4.84 -7.24
CA LEU A 18 -5.54 -3.97 -8.18
C LEU A 18 -4.03 -4.24 -8.22
N VAL A 19 -3.37 -4.38 -7.07
CA VAL A 19 -1.94 -4.75 -7.01
C VAL A 19 -1.69 -6.07 -7.71
N PHE A 20 -2.52 -7.07 -7.47
CA PHE A 20 -2.41 -8.36 -8.14
C PHE A 20 -2.56 -8.22 -9.67
N LEU A 21 -3.58 -7.50 -10.13
CA LEU A 21 -3.82 -7.26 -11.55
C LEU A 21 -2.65 -6.52 -12.21
N MET A 22 -2.13 -5.49 -11.56
CA MET A 22 -0.99 -4.73 -12.08
C MET A 22 0.26 -5.58 -12.14
N SER A 23 0.53 -6.40 -11.12
CA SER A 23 1.68 -7.31 -11.13
C SER A 23 1.62 -8.30 -12.30
N VAL A 24 0.45 -8.91 -12.55
CA VAL A 24 0.23 -9.78 -13.72
C VAL A 24 0.42 -8.99 -15.03
N SER A 25 -0.12 -7.77 -15.11
CA SER A 25 0.06 -6.90 -16.27
C SER A 25 1.54 -6.57 -16.52
N THR A 26 2.31 -6.23 -15.49
CA THR A 26 3.76 -5.95 -15.60
C THR A 26 4.51 -7.16 -16.16
N ILE A 27 4.19 -8.37 -15.71
CA ILE A 27 4.77 -9.61 -16.24
C ILE A 27 4.46 -9.79 -17.72
N ILE A 28 3.20 -9.58 -18.14
CA ILE A 28 2.82 -9.69 -19.56
C ILE A 28 3.52 -8.61 -20.40
N CYS A 29 3.53 -7.36 -19.92
CA CYS A 29 4.19 -6.24 -20.60
C CYS A 29 5.70 -6.46 -20.76
N SER A 30 6.34 -7.24 -19.87
CA SER A 30 7.77 -7.58 -19.94
C SER A 30 8.17 -8.33 -21.20
N ILE A 31 7.22 -9.03 -21.82
CA ILE A 31 7.44 -9.76 -23.07
C ILE A 31 7.31 -8.83 -24.29
N LEU A 32 6.55 -7.73 -24.17
CA LEU A 32 6.17 -6.88 -25.30
C LEU A 32 7.16 -5.76 -25.55
N SER A 33 7.40 -4.90 -24.56
CA SER A 33 8.27 -3.73 -24.74
C SER A 33 8.65 -3.12 -23.40
N VAL A 34 9.88 -2.61 -23.31
CA VAL A 34 10.40 -1.87 -22.16
C VAL A 34 9.52 -0.66 -21.82
N ASN A 35 8.99 0.05 -22.82
CA ASN A 35 8.11 1.20 -22.58
C ASN A 35 6.80 0.80 -21.91
N PHE A 36 6.22 -0.35 -22.30
CA PHE A 36 5.01 -0.87 -21.65
C PHE A 36 5.29 -1.37 -20.23
N VAL A 37 6.46 -1.99 -19.99
CA VAL A 37 6.87 -2.38 -18.64
C VAL A 37 6.97 -1.18 -17.73
N ARG A 38 7.58 -0.09 -18.20
CA ARG A 38 7.74 1.15 -17.43
C ARG A 38 6.39 1.73 -17.00
N ILE A 39 5.45 1.82 -17.94
CA ILE A 39 4.08 2.29 -17.65
C ILE A 39 3.38 1.35 -16.67
N SER A 40 3.49 0.04 -16.87
CA SER A 40 2.85 -0.95 -15.98
C SER A 40 3.43 -0.94 -14.57
N ALA A 41 4.76 -0.87 -14.45
CA ALA A 41 5.47 -0.74 -13.17
C ALA A 41 5.13 0.58 -12.45
N ALA A 42 4.95 1.68 -13.19
CA ALA A 42 4.47 2.93 -12.62
C ALA A 42 3.06 2.76 -12.03
N LEU A 43 2.14 2.15 -12.78
CA LEU A 43 0.78 1.85 -12.32
C LEU A 43 0.78 0.88 -11.13
N GLU A 44 1.71 -0.07 -11.08
CA GLU A 44 1.92 -0.95 -9.93
C GLU A 44 2.33 -0.14 -8.70
N CYS A 45 3.26 0.82 -8.82
CA CYS A 45 3.62 1.74 -7.73
C CYS A 45 2.40 2.51 -7.20
N PHE A 46 1.55 3.04 -8.08
CA PHE A 46 0.31 3.71 -7.68
C PHE A 46 -0.67 2.77 -6.97
N SER A 47 -0.79 1.52 -7.43
CA SER A 47 -1.65 0.52 -6.80
C SER A 47 -1.18 0.15 -5.39
N ILE A 48 0.14 0.02 -5.17
CA ILE A 48 0.72 -0.23 -3.85
C ILE A 48 0.53 0.99 -2.93
N ALA A 49 0.65 2.21 -3.47
CA ALA A 49 0.37 3.42 -2.70
C ALA A 49 -1.09 3.47 -2.21
N LEU A 50 -2.05 3.09 -3.06
CA LEU A 50 -3.46 2.95 -2.67
C LEU A 50 -3.66 1.87 -1.60
N LEU A 51 -3.00 0.72 -1.75
CA LEU A 51 -3.03 -0.35 -0.76
C LEU A 51 -2.57 0.13 0.62
N LEU A 52 -1.42 0.81 0.68
CA LEU A 52 -0.89 1.37 1.93
C LEU A 52 -1.85 2.38 2.56
N PHE A 53 -2.47 3.23 1.75
CA PHE A 53 -3.46 4.20 2.23
C PHE A 53 -4.67 3.52 2.87
N PHE A 54 -5.28 2.56 2.16
CA PHE A 54 -6.45 1.83 2.67
C PHE A 54 -6.10 0.95 3.86
N PHE A 55 -4.92 0.34 3.88
CA PHE A 55 -4.44 -0.46 4.99
C PHE A 55 -4.30 0.38 6.26
N GLN A 56 -3.67 1.55 6.18
CA GLN A 56 -3.56 2.48 7.31
C GLN A 56 -4.93 2.91 7.82
N LYS A 57 -5.82 3.33 6.92
CA LYS A 57 -7.15 3.83 7.29
C LYS A 57 -8.07 2.74 7.84
N TYR A 58 -7.97 1.53 7.31
CA TYR A 58 -8.69 0.38 7.82
C TYR A 58 -8.17 -0.02 9.21
N GLY A 59 -6.85 -0.03 9.41
CA GLY A 59 -6.21 -0.23 10.71
C GLY A 59 -6.65 0.80 11.75
N GLU A 60 -6.64 2.10 11.40
CA GLU A 60 -7.11 3.17 12.28
C GLU A 60 -8.56 2.96 12.78
N GLN A 61 -9.39 2.21 12.06
CA GLN A 61 -10.79 1.98 12.44
C GLN A 61 -11.05 0.65 13.17
N THR A 62 -10.17 -0.32 13.00
CA THR A 62 -10.36 -1.70 13.50
C THR A 62 -9.48 -2.03 14.68
N VAL A 63 -8.35 -1.34 14.84
CA VAL A 63 -7.37 -1.59 15.90
C VAL A 63 -7.64 -0.68 17.09
N SER A 64 -7.60 -1.25 18.30
CA SER A 64 -7.64 -0.43 19.53
C SER A 64 -6.40 0.47 19.58
N LYS A 65 -6.55 1.67 20.15
CA LYS A 65 -5.41 2.57 20.35
C LYS A 65 -4.36 2.00 21.30
N GLU A 66 -4.78 1.10 22.18
CA GLU A 66 -4.00 0.56 23.30
C GLU A 66 -3.32 -0.78 22.99
N THR A 67 -3.58 -1.40 21.83
CA THR A 67 -2.97 -2.68 21.45
C THR A 67 -2.19 -2.58 20.16
N ASP A 68 -0.96 -3.10 20.20
CA ASP A 68 -0.12 -3.30 19.02
C ASP A 68 -0.81 -4.25 18.04
N PHE A 69 -1.04 -3.78 16.81
CA PHE A 69 -1.84 -4.48 15.79
C PHE A 69 -1.30 -5.87 15.44
N TRP A 70 0.01 -6.06 15.60
CA TRP A 70 0.67 -7.34 15.39
C TRP A 70 2.03 -7.36 16.10
N ILE A 71 2.17 -8.17 17.14
CA ILE A 71 3.49 -8.53 17.68
C ILE A 71 3.73 -9.98 17.27
N PRO A 72 4.55 -10.28 16.24
CA PRO A 72 5.08 -11.62 16.06
C PRO A 72 6.07 -11.87 17.21
N ARG A 73 5.55 -12.25 18.39
CA ARG A 73 6.35 -12.44 19.62
C ARG A 73 7.48 -13.47 19.44
N LYS A 74 7.41 -14.32 18.41
CA LYS A 74 8.40 -15.38 18.14
C LYS A 74 9.59 -14.98 17.28
N PHE A 75 9.54 -13.87 16.53
CA PHE A 75 10.60 -13.56 15.54
C PHE A 75 11.46 -12.33 15.88
N GLY A 76 11.17 -11.58 16.95
CA GLY A 76 11.99 -10.44 17.38
C GLY A 76 12.09 -9.27 16.38
N LEU A 77 11.52 -9.41 15.19
CA LEU A 77 11.57 -8.49 14.04
C LEU A 77 10.21 -7.85 13.76
N GLY A 78 9.34 -7.80 14.76
CA GLY A 78 8.01 -7.22 14.64
C GLY A 78 8.03 -5.71 14.84
N MET A 79 8.12 -4.93 13.76
CA MET A 79 7.60 -3.56 13.81
C MET A 79 6.09 -3.67 14.10
N SER A 80 5.70 -3.43 15.36
CA SER A 80 4.32 -3.10 15.66
C SER A 80 3.99 -1.81 14.93
N ILE A 81 3.31 -1.92 13.80
CA ILE A 81 2.73 -0.75 13.12
C ILE A 81 1.39 -0.51 13.78
N ASN A 82 1.40 0.09 14.98
CA ASN A 82 0.18 0.64 15.56
C ASN A 82 -0.26 1.82 14.67
N PRO A 83 -1.40 1.70 13.95
CA PRO A 83 -1.83 2.68 12.95
C PRO A 83 -2.19 4.03 13.57
N HIS A 84 -2.28 4.10 14.90
CA HIS A 84 -2.56 5.34 15.64
C HIS A 84 -1.30 6.13 15.97
N THR A 85 -0.11 5.52 15.91
CA THR A 85 1.14 6.20 16.25
C THR A 85 1.54 7.24 15.20
N LYS A 86 2.11 8.37 15.66
CA LYS A 86 2.61 9.42 14.76
C LYS A 86 3.70 8.89 13.82
N ALA A 87 4.55 7.99 14.32
CA ALA A 87 5.62 7.37 13.55
C ALA A 87 5.08 6.50 12.41
N SER A 88 4.11 5.61 12.68
CA SER A 88 3.43 4.81 11.65
C SER A 88 2.83 5.70 10.56
N LYS A 89 2.06 6.73 10.94
CA LYS A 89 1.42 7.61 9.96
C LYS A 89 2.44 8.33 9.07
N ARG A 90 3.51 8.88 9.67
CA ARG A 90 4.58 9.54 8.93
C ARG A 90 5.30 8.58 7.99
N MET A 91 5.60 7.37 8.44
CA MET A 91 6.27 6.35 7.62
C MET A 91 5.37 5.93 6.45
N THR A 92 4.09 5.66 6.70
CA THR A 92 3.13 5.30 5.64
C THR A 92 2.98 6.45 4.64
N THR A 93 2.85 7.70 5.09
CA THR A 93 2.78 8.87 4.20
C THR A 93 4.07 9.01 3.38
N PHE A 94 5.23 8.86 4.00
CA PHE A 94 6.52 8.89 3.29
C PHE A 94 6.58 7.81 2.20
N LEU A 95 6.21 6.56 2.52
CA LEU A 95 6.18 5.46 1.57
C LEU A 95 5.22 5.71 0.40
N ILE A 96 4.03 6.24 0.68
CA ILE A 96 3.06 6.63 -0.35
C ILE A 96 3.66 7.69 -1.28
N CYS A 97 4.24 8.76 -0.71
CA CYS A 97 4.85 9.83 -1.50
C CYS A 97 6.03 9.30 -2.33
N PHE A 98 6.87 8.45 -1.74
CA PHE A 98 7.99 7.81 -2.42
C PHE A 98 7.53 6.96 -3.61
N LEU A 99 6.51 6.11 -3.42
CA LEU A 99 5.96 5.27 -4.48
C LEU A 99 5.33 6.08 -5.61
N VAL A 100 4.58 7.13 -5.28
CA VAL A 100 4.00 8.04 -6.28
C VAL A 100 5.11 8.73 -7.07
N PHE A 101 6.15 9.23 -6.40
CA PHE A 101 7.29 9.87 -7.05
C PHE A 101 8.08 8.90 -7.93
N ALA A 102 8.37 7.70 -7.42
CA ALA A 102 9.03 6.63 -8.18
C ALA A 102 8.20 6.23 -9.40
N GLY A 103 6.88 6.12 -9.26
CA GLY A 103 5.96 5.86 -10.37
C GLY A 103 6.06 6.92 -11.46
N PHE A 104 6.09 8.21 -11.10
CA PHE A 104 6.32 9.28 -12.07
C PHE A 104 7.68 9.16 -12.76
N LEU A 105 8.75 8.93 -12.01
CA LEU A 105 10.10 8.77 -12.59
C LEU A 105 10.16 7.63 -13.61
N LEU A 106 9.51 6.49 -13.32
CA LEU A 106 9.47 5.34 -14.23
C LEU A 106 8.82 5.65 -15.58
N ILE A 107 7.92 6.64 -15.67
CA ILE A 107 7.29 7.05 -16.93
C ILE A 107 8.25 7.87 -17.79
N PHE A 108 9.16 8.65 -17.18
CA PHE A 108 10.03 9.60 -17.89
C PHE A 108 11.43 9.07 -18.20
N LEU A 109 11.89 8.04 -17.47
CA LEU A 109 13.16 7.32 -17.73
C LEU A 109 12.97 6.30 -18.86
#